data_AF-A0A3B9T3W7-F1
#
_entry.id   AF-A0A3B9T3W7-F1
#
_cell.length_a   1.000
_cell.length_b   1.000
_cell.length_c   1.000
_cell.angle_alpha   90.00
_cell.angle_beta   90.00
_cell.angle_gamma   90.00
#
_symmetry.space_group_name_H-M   'P 1'
#
loop_
_entity.id
_entity.type
_entity.pdbx_description
1 polymer ?
#
loop_
_entity_poly.entity_id
_entity_poly.type
_entity_poly.pdbx_seq_one_letter_code
_entity_poly.pdbx_strand_id
1 'polypeptide(L)'
;MKWLDGSELDLTQFTGKTLCEKLAVEMYEYSKEKWHACDDFIQDVLYVTDFDTVSNMEGFSTPYDGYFTVDDYTRIIHAFRAIGDHHDADLLTEALRLDADYTEQLGGIEDEDEAETVYEAFCDQTEALEQELYLNTGFDIWAMIYQYLESHIRQQEA
;
A
#
# COMPACT_ATOMS: atom_id res chain seq x y z
N MET A 1 -3.56 -23.31 4.21
CA MET A 1 -3.63 -22.81 2.81
C MET A 1 -2.26 -23.00 2.15
N LYS A 2 -2.12 -23.09 0.81
CA LYS A 2 -0.87 -23.44 0.09
C LYS A 2 -0.22 -22.19 -0.50
N TRP A 3 1.11 -22.12 -0.53
CA TRP A 3 1.85 -21.02 -1.10
C TRP A 3 1.84 -21.19 -2.61
N LEU A 4 1.62 -20.10 -3.34
CA LEU A 4 1.86 -20.06 -4.77
C LEU A 4 3.35 -19.82 -4.98
N ASP A 5 4.04 -20.87 -5.38
CA ASP A 5 5.32 -20.66 -6.05
C ASP A 5 5.03 -19.93 -7.37
N GLY A 6 5.57 -18.72 -7.50
CA GLY A 6 5.45 -17.94 -8.74
C GLY A 6 5.95 -18.71 -9.96
N SER A 7 6.89 -19.63 -9.77
CA SER A 7 7.38 -20.53 -10.83
C SER A 7 6.45 -21.70 -11.15
N GLU A 8 5.49 -22.03 -10.26
CA GLU A 8 4.44 -23.04 -10.50
C GLU A 8 3.12 -22.42 -10.98
N LEU A 9 3.02 -21.09 -10.96
CA LEU A 9 1.88 -20.34 -11.49
C LEU A 9 1.97 -20.22 -13.01
N ASP A 10 1.06 -20.91 -13.71
CA ASP A 10 0.79 -20.57 -15.11
C ASP A 10 -0.08 -19.30 -15.15
N LEU A 11 0.60 -18.14 -15.18
CA LEU A 11 -0.03 -16.82 -15.18
C LEU A 11 -0.97 -16.61 -16.37
N THR A 12 -0.76 -17.33 -17.49
CA THR A 12 -1.62 -17.24 -18.69
C THR A 12 -3.03 -17.76 -18.47
N GLN A 13 -3.27 -18.51 -17.39
CA GLN A 13 -4.59 -19.01 -17.03
C GLN A 13 -5.46 -17.98 -16.30
N PHE A 14 -4.91 -16.81 -15.96
CA PHE A 14 -5.59 -15.80 -15.18
C PHE A 14 -5.77 -14.50 -15.97
N THR A 15 -6.93 -13.87 -15.79
CA THR A 15 -7.06 -12.43 -15.99
C THR A 15 -6.47 -11.69 -14.79
N GLY A 16 -6.10 -10.41 -14.94
CA GLY A 16 -5.63 -9.60 -13.82
C GLY A 16 -6.59 -9.64 -12.62
N LYS A 17 -7.91 -9.56 -12.88
CA LYS A 17 -8.95 -9.69 -11.86
C LYS A 17 -8.90 -11.03 -11.12
N THR A 18 -8.96 -12.14 -11.85
CA THR A 18 -8.96 -13.48 -11.23
C THR A 18 -7.65 -13.80 -10.52
N LEU A 19 -6.55 -13.16 -10.93
CA LEU A 19 -5.27 -13.26 -10.23
C LEU A 19 -5.31 -12.50 -8.91
N CYS A 20 -5.82 -11.26 -8.87
CA CYS A 20 -6.02 -10.54 -7.60
C CYS A 20 -6.91 -11.30 -6.63
N GLU A 21 -8.04 -11.85 -7.09
CA GLU A 21 -8.93 -12.68 -6.25
C GLU A 21 -8.18 -13.88 -5.64
N LYS A 22 -7.33 -14.54 -6.44
CA LYS A 22 -6.51 -15.66 -5.98
C LYS A 22 -5.45 -15.22 -4.97
N LEU A 23 -4.74 -14.12 -5.25
CA LEU A 23 -3.73 -13.56 -4.36
C LEU A 23 -4.37 -13.16 -3.01
N ALA A 24 -5.45 -12.38 -3.03
CA ALA A 24 -6.15 -11.92 -1.82
C ALA A 24 -6.62 -13.09 -0.94
N VAL A 25 -7.18 -14.16 -1.55
CA VAL A 25 -7.58 -15.37 -0.81
C VAL A 25 -6.40 -16.04 -0.13
N GLU A 26 -5.23 -16.06 -0.77
CA GLU A 26 -4.07 -16.78 -0.28
C GLU A 26 -3.19 -15.97 0.67
N MET A 27 -3.17 -14.63 0.56
CA MET A 27 -2.34 -13.74 1.38
C MET A 27 -2.57 -13.89 2.89
N TYR A 28 -3.80 -14.16 3.32
CA TYR A 28 -4.21 -14.05 4.74
C TYR A 28 -3.53 -15.06 5.69
N GLU A 29 -2.88 -16.12 5.16
CA GLU A 29 -2.15 -17.11 5.97
C GLU A 29 -0.61 -17.06 5.81
N TYR A 30 -0.04 -16.04 5.14
CA TYR A 30 1.40 -15.99 4.82
C TYR A 30 2.13 -14.75 5.36
N SER A 31 3.41 -14.94 5.71
CA SER A 31 4.26 -13.83 6.15
C SER A 31 4.71 -12.96 4.98
N LYS A 32 4.76 -11.63 5.20
CA LYS A 32 5.22 -10.63 4.23
C LYS A 32 6.60 -10.95 3.66
N GLU A 33 7.49 -11.59 4.42
CA GLU A 33 8.82 -11.97 3.94
C GLU A 33 8.78 -12.88 2.70
N LYS A 34 7.70 -13.66 2.55
CA LYS A 34 7.52 -14.53 1.37
C LYS A 34 7.00 -13.79 0.14
N TRP A 35 6.49 -12.58 0.29
CA TRP A 35 6.06 -11.78 -0.87
C TRP A 35 7.26 -11.44 -1.75
N HIS A 36 8.44 -11.24 -1.15
CA HIS A 36 9.69 -11.02 -1.87
C HIS A 36 10.17 -12.20 -2.73
N ALA A 37 9.54 -13.37 -2.63
CA ALA A 37 9.80 -14.49 -3.51
C ALA A 37 8.95 -14.44 -4.80
N CYS A 38 7.94 -13.57 -4.86
CA CYS A 38 7.14 -13.34 -6.06
C CYS A 38 7.86 -12.39 -7.03
N ASP A 39 7.49 -12.43 -8.31
CA ASP A 39 7.96 -11.45 -9.28
C ASP A 39 7.56 -10.01 -8.88
N ASP A 40 8.36 -9.02 -9.29
CA ASP A 40 8.20 -7.62 -8.86
C ASP A 40 6.78 -7.09 -9.10
N PHE A 41 6.19 -7.36 -10.27
CA PHE A 41 4.84 -6.90 -10.59
C PHE A 41 3.74 -7.56 -9.72
N ILE A 42 3.98 -8.78 -9.21
CA ILE A 42 3.11 -9.42 -8.23
C ILE A 42 3.29 -8.76 -6.86
N GLN A 43 4.54 -8.47 -6.47
CA GLN A 43 4.83 -7.76 -5.23
C GLN A 43 4.13 -6.40 -5.18
N ASP A 44 4.16 -5.63 -6.27
CA ASP A 44 3.47 -4.34 -6.34
C ASP A 44 1.96 -4.52 -6.03
N VAL A 45 1.31 -5.49 -6.66
CA VAL A 45 -0.12 -5.77 -6.42
C VAL A 45 -0.39 -6.24 -4.99
N LEU A 46 0.50 -7.05 -4.41
CA LEU A 46 0.38 -7.47 -3.01
C LEU A 46 0.43 -6.26 -2.07
N TYR A 47 1.34 -5.30 -2.30
CA TYR A 47 1.44 -4.09 -1.47
C TYR A 47 0.22 -3.18 -1.60
N VAL A 48 -0.30 -2.96 -2.80
CA VAL A 48 -1.52 -2.14 -2.98
C VAL A 48 -2.73 -2.84 -2.36
N THR A 49 -2.84 -4.16 -2.49
CA THR A 49 -3.92 -4.96 -1.88
C THR A 49 -3.85 -4.96 -0.35
N ASP A 50 -2.65 -5.07 0.22
CA ASP A 50 -2.43 -5.00 1.67
C ASP A 50 -2.80 -3.61 2.21
N PHE A 51 -2.36 -2.56 1.52
CA PHE A 51 -2.71 -1.19 1.85
C PHE A 51 -4.23 -0.95 1.81
N ASP A 52 -4.91 -1.40 0.75
CA ASP A 52 -6.38 -1.30 0.62
C ASP A 52 -7.08 -2.01 1.77
N THR A 53 -6.64 -3.23 2.08
CA THR A 53 -7.26 -4.07 3.12
C THR A 53 -7.09 -3.43 4.50
N VAL A 54 -5.86 -3.04 4.85
CA VAL A 54 -5.55 -2.42 6.14
C VAL A 54 -6.28 -1.09 6.27
N SER A 55 -6.26 -0.23 5.24
CA SER A 55 -6.89 1.08 5.32
C SER A 55 -8.41 1.00 5.49
N ASN A 56 -9.06 0.02 4.85
CA ASN A 56 -10.49 -0.24 5.04
C ASN A 56 -10.85 -0.84 6.40
N MET A 57 -9.90 -1.51 7.08
CA MET A 57 -10.14 -2.19 8.36
C MET A 57 -9.77 -1.33 9.57
N GLU A 58 -8.61 -0.68 9.51
CA GLU A 58 -7.98 0.01 10.63
C GLU A 58 -7.90 1.54 10.42
N GLY A 59 -8.29 2.03 9.24
CA GLY A 59 -8.16 3.44 8.85
C GLY A 59 -6.83 3.76 8.16
N PHE A 60 -6.69 4.98 7.65
CA PHE A 60 -5.45 5.42 7.01
C PHE A 60 -4.28 5.38 7.98
N SER A 61 -3.26 4.59 7.63
CA SER A 61 -2.17 4.22 8.52
C SER A 61 -0.85 4.78 8.00
N THR A 62 -0.16 5.60 8.79
CA THR A 62 1.22 6.04 8.54
C THR A 62 2.21 5.20 9.36
N PRO A 63 3.53 5.24 9.08
CA PRO A 63 4.49 4.39 9.80
C PRO A 63 4.60 4.60 11.32
N TYR A 64 4.36 5.80 11.83
CA TYR A 64 4.44 6.09 13.26
C TYR A 64 3.31 5.45 14.05
N ASP A 65 2.05 5.59 13.59
CA ASP A 65 0.85 5.17 14.33
C ASP A 65 0.17 3.95 13.69
N GLY A 66 0.95 3.09 13.03
CA GLY A 66 0.38 2.23 12.01
C GLY A 66 0.87 0.80 11.85
N TYR A 67 0.22 0.12 10.91
CA TYR A 67 0.47 -1.27 10.55
C TYR A 67 1.75 -1.45 9.70
N PHE A 68 2.19 -0.39 9.03
CA PHE A 68 3.27 -0.44 8.05
C PHE A 68 4.58 0.07 8.64
N THR A 69 5.66 -0.67 8.43
CA THR A 69 7.00 -0.13 8.65
C THR A 69 7.34 0.92 7.58
N VAL A 70 8.34 1.78 7.83
CA VAL A 70 8.83 2.74 6.81
C VAL A 70 9.23 2.04 5.51
N ASP A 71 9.85 0.86 5.60
CA ASP A 71 10.23 0.05 4.44
C ASP A 71 9.01 -0.47 3.68
N ASP A 72 8.00 -0.99 4.38
CA ASP A 72 6.74 -1.41 3.76
C ASP A 72 6.02 -0.24 3.10
N TYR A 73 5.95 0.90 3.78
CA TYR A 73 5.27 2.10 3.29
C TYR A 73 5.95 2.67 2.04
N THR A 74 7.28 2.65 2.00
CA THR A 74 8.04 3.03 0.80
C THR A 74 7.76 2.10 -0.38
N ARG A 75 7.56 0.80 -0.12
CA ARG A 75 7.19 -0.18 -1.16
C ARG A 75 5.76 -0.01 -1.62
N ILE A 76 4.84 0.37 -0.73
CA ILE A 76 3.47 0.76 -1.09
C ILE A 76 3.53 1.96 -2.05
N ILE A 77 4.26 3.02 -1.69
CA ILE A 77 4.43 4.21 -2.57
C ILE A 77 4.99 3.79 -3.94
N HIS A 78 5.99 2.92 -3.97
CA HIS A 78 6.53 2.39 -5.23
C HIS A 78 5.45 1.66 -6.04
N ALA A 79 4.68 0.80 -5.40
CA ALA A 79 3.65 0.00 -6.05
C ALA A 79 2.54 0.87 -6.66
N PHE A 80 2.07 1.92 -5.96
CA PHE A 80 1.13 2.89 -6.52
C PHE A 80 1.69 3.56 -7.79
N ARG A 81 2.97 3.97 -7.77
CA ARG A 81 3.63 4.50 -8.98
C ARG A 81 3.72 3.46 -10.10
N ALA A 82 4.00 2.20 -9.76
CA ALA A 82 4.15 1.12 -10.73
C ALA A 82 2.83 0.82 -11.47
N ILE A 83 1.71 0.82 -10.76
CA ILE A 83 0.37 0.64 -11.37
C ILE A 83 -0.12 1.90 -12.11
N GLY A 84 0.65 3.00 -12.05
CA GLY A 84 0.38 4.26 -12.75
C GLY A 84 -0.41 5.30 -11.94
N ASP A 85 -0.67 5.03 -10.66
CA ASP A 85 -1.36 5.97 -9.76
C ASP A 85 -0.35 6.90 -9.08
N HIS A 86 0.02 7.94 -9.82
CA HIS A 86 0.96 8.94 -9.32
C HIS A 86 0.36 9.87 -8.27
N HIS A 87 -0.94 10.11 -8.31
CA HIS A 87 -1.58 11.04 -7.38
C HIS A 87 -1.52 10.48 -5.96
N ASP A 88 -1.98 9.25 -5.77
CA ASP A 88 -2.01 8.64 -4.45
C ASP A 88 -0.61 8.30 -3.97
N ALA A 89 0.31 7.93 -4.88
CA ALA A 89 1.72 7.79 -4.52
C ALA A 89 2.33 9.10 -3.96
N ASP A 90 1.92 10.26 -4.46
CA ASP A 90 2.42 11.55 -3.99
C ASP A 90 1.77 11.94 -2.66
N LEU A 91 0.47 11.65 -2.46
CA LEU A 91 -0.20 11.80 -1.15
C LEU A 91 0.47 10.94 -0.08
N LEU A 92 0.75 9.67 -0.39
CA LEU A 92 1.45 8.76 0.52
C LEU A 92 2.89 9.22 0.77
N THR A 93 3.57 9.79 -0.23
CA THR A 93 4.91 10.38 -0.04
C THR A 93 4.85 11.55 0.96
N GLU A 94 3.83 12.39 0.86
CA GLU A 94 3.64 13.50 1.80
C GLU A 94 3.28 13.01 3.20
N ALA A 95 2.42 12.00 3.32
CA ALA A 95 2.10 11.39 4.61
C ALA A 95 3.34 10.82 5.30
N LEU A 96 4.22 10.14 4.56
CA LEU A 96 5.50 9.65 5.08
C LEU A 96 6.42 10.80 5.56
N ARG A 97 6.40 11.93 4.85
CA ARG A 97 7.17 13.13 5.23
C ARG A 97 6.62 13.74 6.52
N LEU A 98 5.30 13.90 6.63
CA LEU A 98 4.63 14.41 7.83
C LEU A 98 4.90 13.53 9.04
N ASP A 99 4.87 12.22 8.88
CA ASP A 99 5.15 11.22 9.92
C ASP A 99 6.58 11.37 10.48
N ALA A 100 7.56 11.55 9.59
CA ALA A 100 8.94 11.80 9.97
C ALA A 100 9.11 13.16 10.70
N ASP A 101 8.52 14.23 10.17
CA ASP A 101 8.55 15.57 10.78
C ASP A 101 7.89 15.57 12.17
N TYR A 102 6.79 14.85 12.34
CA TYR A 102 6.09 14.69 13.60
C TYR A 102 6.96 13.94 14.62
N THR A 103 7.57 12.82 14.21
CA THR A 103 8.46 12.02 15.06
C THR A 103 9.66 12.84 15.54
N GLU A 104 10.26 13.67 14.66
CA GLU A 104 11.37 14.55 15.03
C GLU A 104 10.94 15.62 16.04
N GLN A 105 9.79 16.27 15.83
CA GLN A 105 9.26 17.29 16.73
C GLN A 105 8.94 16.71 18.10
N LEU A 106 8.27 15.56 18.16
CA LEU A 106 7.89 14.91 19.41
C LEU A 106 9.12 14.53 20.25
N GLY A 107 10.21 14.09 19.60
CA GLY A 107 11.46 13.75 20.28
C GLY A 107 12.12 14.92 21.03
N GLY A 108 11.71 16.16 20.74
CA GLY A 108 12.22 17.38 21.38
C GLY A 108 11.31 18.00 22.45
N ILE A 109 10.12 17.44 22.67
CA ILE A 109 9.09 18.01 23.55
C ILE A 109 9.08 17.27 24.90
N GLU A 110 9.26 18.00 26.00
CA GLU A 110 9.13 17.48 27.37
C GLU A 110 7.75 17.78 28.00
N ASP A 111 7.00 18.71 27.43
CA ASP A 111 5.71 19.18 27.93
C ASP A 111 4.55 18.43 27.26
N GLU A 112 3.66 17.84 28.05
CA GLU A 112 2.56 17.00 27.54
C GLU A 112 1.52 17.80 26.75
N ASP A 113 1.24 19.05 27.13
CA ASP A 113 0.26 19.91 26.44
C ASP A 113 0.81 20.35 25.06
N GLU A 114 2.12 20.63 24.98
CA GLU A 114 2.81 20.90 23.71
C GLU A 114 2.83 19.66 22.80
N ALA A 115 3.05 18.47 23.37
CA ALA A 115 3.04 17.22 22.60
C ALA A 115 1.63 16.89 22.05
N GLU A 116 0.58 17.15 22.83
CA GLU A 116 -0.82 16.99 22.38
C GLU A 116 -1.13 17.94 21.20
N THR A 117 -0.71 19.21 21.28
CA THR A 117 -0.90 20.18 20.20
C THR A 117 -0.25 19.74 18.88
N VAL A 118 0.97 19.17 18.97
CA VAL A 118 1.70 18.67 17.80
C VAL A 118 1.04 17.40 17.24
N TYR A 119 0.51 16.53 18.10
CA TYR A 119 -0.25 15.35 17.67
C TYR A 119 -1.57 15.74 16.96
N GLU A 120 -2.36 16.66 17.52
CA GLU A 120 -3.59 17.14 16.88
C GLU A 120 -3.31 17.71 15.48
N ALA A 121 -2.25 18.53 15.34
CA ALA A 121 -1.86 19.08 14.05
C ALA A 121 -1.43 18.00 13.05
N PHE A 122 -0.76 16.95 13.52
CA PHE A 122 -0.40 15.80 12.68
C PHE A 122 -1.66 15.06 12.21
N CYS A 123 -2.60 14.76 13.10
CA CYS A 123 -3.87 14.11 12.78
C CYS A 123 -4.69 14.91 11.75
N ASP A 124 -4.84 16.22 11.93
CA ASP A 124 -5.57 17.08 10.99
C ASP A 124 -4.96 17.03 9.58
N GLN A 125 -3.63 17.00 9.48
CA GLN A 125 -2.92 16.96 8.21
C GLN A 125 -3.01 15.59 7.53
N THR A 126 -2.90 14.49 8.29
CA THR A 126 -3.04 13.14 7.74
C THR A 126 -4.49 12.83 7.34
N GLU A 127 -5.48 13.29 8.10
CA GLU A 127 -6.89 13.19 7.72
C GLU A 127 -7.17 13.94 6.41
N ALA A 128 -6.60 15.13 6.21
CA ALA A 128 -6.74 15.86 4.97
C ALA A 128 -6.19 15.08 3.75
N LEU A 129 -5.04 14.42 3.91
CA LEU A 129 -4.48 13.54 2.87
C LEU A 129 -5.35 12.31 2.62
N GLU A 130 -5.86 11.69 3.68
CA GLU A 130 -6.75 10.53 3.60
C GLU A 130 -7.99 10.83 2.75
N GLN A 131 -8.59 12.02 2.92
CA GLN A 131 -9.77 12.42 2.15
C GLN A 131 -9.51 12.56 0.65
N GLU A 132 -8.25 12.75 0.24
CA GLU A 132 -7.86 12.83 -1.18
C GLU A 132 -7.52 11.47 -1.81
N LEU A 133 -7.26 10.43 -1.00
CA LEU A 133 -6.94 9.08 -1.52
C LEU A 133 -8.11 8.47 -2.30
N TYR A 134 -7.80 7.52 -3.20
CA TYR A 134 -8.78 6.75 -3.96
C TYR A 134 -9.91 6.16 -3.10
N LEU A 135 -9.58 5.78 -1.85
CA LEU A 135 -10.49 5.24 -0.84
C LEU A 135 -11.69 6.16 -0.58
N ASN A 136 -11.49 7.48 -0.66
CA ASN A 136 -12.48 8.50 -0.34
C ASN A 136 -12.99 9.29 -1.57
N THR A 137 -12.36 9.12 -2.74
CA THR A 137 -12.74 9.86 -3.96
C THR A 137 -13.60 9.07 -4.95
N GLY A 138 -13.80 7.77 -4.71
CA GLY A 138 -14.53 6.88 -5.62
C GLY A 138 -13.74 6.53 -6.89
N PHE A 139 -12.42 6.75 -6.87
CA PHE A 139 -11.51 6.35 -7.93
C PHE A 139 -11.34 4.82 -7.94
N ASP A 140 -11.43 4.21 -9.13
CA ASP A 140 -11.40 2.76 -9.29
C ASP A 140 -9.95 2.25 -9.39
N ILE A 141 -9.29 2.12 -8.23
CA ILE A 141 -7.92 1.58 -8.15
C ILE A 141 -7.83 0.15 -8.71
N TRP A 142 -8.90 -0.64 -8.53
CA TRP A 142 -8.95 -2.04 -8.96
C TRP A 142 -8.84 -2.16 -10.47
N ALA A 143 -9.51 -1.28 -11.21
CA ALA A 143 -9.37 -1.22 -12.66
C ALA A 143 -7.91 -0.98 -13.10
N MET A 144 -7.16 -0.13 -12.38
CA MET A 144 -5.74 0.11 -12.66
C MET A 144 -4.88 -1.11 -12.36
N ILE A 145 -5.07 -1.72 -11.19
CA ILE A 145 -4.37 -2.96 -10.80
C ILE A 145 -4.59 -4.06 -11.83
N TYR A 146 -5.83 -4.24 -12.31
CA TYR A 146 -6.14 -5.27 -13.31
C TYR A 146 -5.47 -4.97 -14.66
N GLN A 147 -5.47 -3.72 -15.10
CA GLN A 147 -4.80 -3.32 -16.34
C GLN A 147 -3.28 -3.51 -16.25
N TYR A 148 -2.69 -3.19 -15.11
CA TYR A 148 -1.27 -3.42 -14.84
C TYR A 148 -0.92 -4.90 -14.99
N LEU A 149 -1.64 -5.79 -14.29
CA LEU A 149 -1.44 -7.24 -14.38
C LEU A 149 -1.66 -7.77 -15.80
N GLU A 150 -2.73 -7.35 -16.49
CA GLU A 150 -3.00 -7.78 -17.86
C GLU A 150 -1.86 -7.39 -18.82
N SER A 151 -1.27 -6.22 -18.62
CA SER A 151 -0.16 -5.77 -19.47
C SER A 151 1.07 -6.67 -19.31
N HIS A 152 1.38 -7.09 -18.07
CA HIS A 152 2.50 -8.00 -17.79
C HIS A 152 2.23 -9.41 -18.29
N ILE A 153 1.02 -9.94 -18.09
CA ILE A 153 0.64 -11.29 -18.57
C ILE A 153 0.78 -11.35 -20.10
N ARG A 154 0.26 -10.35 -20.84
CA ARG A 154 0.38 -10.31 -22.31
C ARG A 154 1.82 -10.20 -22.80
N GLN A 155 2.69 -9.53 -22.05
CA GLN A 155 4.12 -9.44 -22.42
C GLN A 155 4.85 -10.77 -22.26
N GLN A 156 4.39 -11.67 -21.39
CA GLN A 156 4.96 -13.00 -21.23
C GLN A 156 4.51 -13.99 -22.32
N GLU A 157 3.43 -13.68 -23.05
CA GLU A 157 2.92 -14.48 -24.17
C GLU A 157 3.62 -14.21 -25.51
N ALA A 158 4.40 -13.13 -25.61
CA ALA A 158 5.03 -12.62 -26.84
C ALA A 158 6.49 -13.08 -27.00
#